data_AF-A0A0P8CH13-F1
#
_entry.id   AF-A0A0P8CH13-F1
#
_cell.length_a   1.000
_cell.length_b   1.000
_cell.length_c   1.000
_cell.angle_alpha   90.00
_cell.angle_beta   90.00
_cell.angle_gamma   90.00
#
_symmetry.space_group_name_H-M   'P 1'
#
loop_
_entity.id
_entity.type
_entity.pdbx_description
1 polymer ?
#
loop_
_entity_poly.entity_id
_entity_poly.type
_entity_poly.pdbx_seq_one_letter_code
_entity_poly.pdbx_strand_id
1 'polypeptide(L)'
;MIDYFEILDIVSFLLFALILYFLSVISKRLGNVMGLRKYYYIYYLGIFFLLFASIIKILSAGMQYTDFYGYVFFSIGLTLGLIASIRYWGWLIIELFRG
;
A
#
# COMPACT_ATOMS: atom_id res chain seq x y z
N MET A 1 0.14 -28.60 -3.10
CA MET A 1 -1.16 -28.24 -2.51
C MET A 1 -0.97 -26.86 -1.93
N ILE A 2 -1.74 -25.87 -2.37
CA ILE A 2 -1.60 -24.49 -1.87
C ILE A 2 -2.04 -24.50 -0.40
N ASP A 3 -1.20 -23.96 0.48
CA ASP A 3 -1.51 -23.88 1.90
C ASP A 3 -2.56 -22.79 2.16
N TYR A 4 -3.44 -22.97 3.15
CA TYR A 4 -4.41 -21.96 3.55
C TYR A 4 -3.74 -20.65 3.94
N PHE A 5 -2.53 -20.71 4.51
CA PHE A 5 -1.73 -19.54 4.85
C PHE A 5 -1.29 -18.74 3.62
N GLU A 6 -0.90 -19.40 2.52
CA GLU A 6 -0.51 -18.72 1.28
C GLU A 6 -1.68 -17.95 0.66
N ILE A 7 -2.88 -18.54 0.70
CA ILE A 7 -4.11 -17.88 0.23
C ILE A 7 -4.41 -16.65 1.08
N LEU A 8 -4.29 -16.78 2.40
CA LEU A 8 -4.53 -15.68 3.32
C LEU A 8 -3.55 -14.52 3.10
N ASP A 9 -2.28 -14.81 2.83
CA ASP A 9 -1.28 -13.79 2.50
C ASP A 9 -1.63 -13.04 1.21
N ILE A 10 -1.95 -13.76 0.13
CA ILE A 10 -2.31 -13.16 -1.16
C ILE A 10 -3.53 -12.26 -1.00
N VAL A 11 -4.57 -12.74 -0.31
CA VAL A 11 -5.78 -11.96 -0.02
C VAL A 11 -5.44 -10.72 0.81
N SER A 12 -4.58 -10.85 1.82
CA SER A 12 -4.15 -9.75 2.67
C SER A 12 -3.39 -8.69 1.85
N PHE A 13 -2.50 -9.10 0.96
CA PHE A 13 -1.71 -8.17 0.13
C PHE A 13 -2.62 -7.37 -0.81
N LEU A 14 -3.60 -8.04 -1.42
CA LEU A 14 -4.61 -7.38 -2.25
C LEU A 14 -5.50 -6.43 -1.45
N LEU A 15 -5.92 -6.81 -0.24
CA LEU A 15 -6.70 -5.94 0.64
C LEU A 15 -5.93 -4.68 1.00
N PHE A 16 -4.64 -4.79 1.34
CA PHE A 16 -3.80 -3.62 1.62
C PHE A 16 -3.61 -2.74 0.39
N ALA A 17 -3.46 -3.32 -0.81
CA ALA A 17 -3.41 -2.56 -2.05
C ALA A 17 -4.71 -1.76 -2.27
N LEU A 18 -5.85 -2.38 -1.97
CA LEU A 18 -7.17 -1.77 -2.08
C LEU A 18 -7.36 -0.63 -1.05
N ILE A 19 -6.91 -0.82 0.18
CA ILE A 19 -6.85 0.22 1.20
C ILE A 19 -6.01 1.41 0.72
N LEU A 20 -4.77 1.16 0.27
CA LEU A 20 -3.92 2.23 -0.26
C LEU A 20 -4.53 2.92 -1.48
N TYR A 21 -5.26 2.18 -2.32
CA TYR A 21 -6.00 2.75 -3.44
C TYR A 21 -7.06 3.74 -2.96
N PHE A 22 -7.92 3.36 -2.01
CA PHE A 22 -8.91 4.29 -1.46
C PHE A 22 -8.27 5.50 -0.80
N LEU A 23 -7.21 5.31 0.00
CA LEU A 23 -6.46 6.41 0.58
C LEU A 23 -5.92 7.33 -0.51
N SER A 24 -5.36 6.79 -1.60
CA SER A 24 -4.84 7.59 -2.71
C SER A 24 -5.92 8.45 -3.37
N VAL A 25 -7.12 7.90 -3.55
CA VAL A 25 -8.27 8.60 -4.17
C VAL A 25 -8.73 9.73 -3.26
N ILE A 26 -8.87 9.45 -1.95
CA ILE A 26 -9.26 10.45 -0.96
C ILE A 26 -8.19 11.54 -0.88
N SER A 27 -6.92 11.18 -0.70
CA SER A 27 -5.81 12.14 -0.62
C SER A 27 -5.64 12.97 -1.89
N LYS A 28 -5.91 12.42 -3.08
CA LYS A 28 -5.90 13.16 -4.34
C LYS A 28 -7.01 14.22 -4.39
N ARG A 29 -8.24 13.84 -4.03
CA ARG A 29 -9.38 14.79 -3.98
C ARG A 29 -9.12 15.89 -2.95
N LEU A 30 -8.69 15.49 -1.76
CA LEU A 30 -8.45 16.39 -0.64
C LEU A 30 -7.27 17.33 -0.94
N GLY A 31 -6.19 16.84 -1.54
CA GLY A 31 -5.09 17.66 -1.98
C GLY A 31 -5.44 18.67 -3.08
N ASN A 32 -6.36 18.32 -3.99
CA ASN A 32 -6.86 19.27 -4.99
C ASN A 32 -7.70 20.40 -4.37
N VAL A 33 -8.52 20.09 -3.36
CA VAL A 33 -9.37 21.09 -2.67
C VAL A 33 -8.53 21.98 -1.75
N MET A 34 -7.58 21.40 -1.02
CA MET A 34 -6.75 22.12 -0.04
C MET A 34 -5.46 22.73 -0.64
N GLY A 35 -5.21 22.58 -1.95
CA GLY A 35 -3.99 23.07 -2.59
C GLY A 35 -2.69 22.38 -2.14
N LEU A 36 -2.78 21.18 -1.54
CA LEU A 36 -1.62 20.44 -1.07
C LEU A 36 -0.79 19.91 -2.25
N ARG A 37 0.53 19.87 -2.07
CA ARG A 37 1.46 19.26 -3.03
C ARG A 37 1.06 17.80 -3.30
N LYS A 38 1.25 17.36 -4.54
CA LYS A 38 0.83 16.06 -5.11
C LYS A 38 1.63 14.86 -4.57
N TYR A 39 1.78 14.71 -3.25
CA TYR A 39 2.46 13.55 -2.67
C TYR A 39 1.68 12.24 -2.87
N TYR A 40 0.46 12.28 -3.43
CA TYR A 40 -0.38 11.09 -3.65
C TYR A 40 0.28 10.08 -4.61
N TYR A 41 1.28 10.49 -5.40
CA TYR A 41 2.06 9.57 -6.23
C TYR A 41 2.81 8.50 -5.41
N ILE A 42 3.14 8.78 -4.14
CA ILE A 42 3.78 7.79 -3.26
C ILE A 42 2.82 6.63 -2.96
N TYR A 43 1.52 6.87 -2.89
CA TYR A 43 0.53 5.79 -2.78
C TYR A 43 0.54 4.89 -4.02
N TYR A 44 0.65 5.46 -5.23
CA TYR A 44 0.72 4.64 -6.44
C TYR A 44 1.97 3.75 -6.48
N LEU A 45 3.10 4.26 -6.00
CA LEU A 45 4.30 3.47 -5.79
C LEU A 45 4.05 2.33 -4.79
N GLY A 46 3.46 2.62 -3.62
CA GLY A 46 3.10 1.60 -2.64
C GLY A 46 2.18 0.51 -3.21
N ILE A 47 1.14 0.91 -3.95
CA ILE A 47 0.21 -0.01 -4.62
C ILE A 47 0.93 -0.88 -5.65
N PHE A 48 1.84 -0.30 -6.44
CA PHE A 48 2.65 -1.06 -7.40
C PHE A 48 3.44 -2.17 -6.71
N PHE A 49 4.13 -1.86 -5.61
CA PHE A 49 4.88 -2.84 -4.83
C PHE A 49 3.97 -3.93 -4.22
N LEU A 50 2.79 -3.58 -3.70
CA LEU A 50 1.84 -4.55 -3.13
C LEU A 50 1.22 -5.48 -4.19
N LEU A 51 0.89 -4.96 -5.36
CA LEU A 51 0.40 -5.77 -6.47
C LEU A 51 1.49 -6.70 -7.00
N PHE A 52 2.73 -6.20 -7.10
CA PHE A 52 3.87 -7.01 -7.51
C PHE A 52 4.18 -8.11 -6.49
N ALA A 53 4.10 -7.81 -5.19
CA ALA A 53 4.20 -8.80 -4.11
C ALA A 53 3.15 -9.92 -4.25
N SER A 54 1.92 -9.55 -4.59
CA SER A 54 0.82 -10.51 -4.80
C SER A 54 1.10 -11.42 -6.00
N ILE A 55 1.61 -10.86 -7.11
CA ILE A 55 2.00 -11.62 -8.30
C ILE A 55 3.15 -12.59 -7.97
N ILE A 56 4.16 -12.14 -7.24
CA ILE A 56 5.27 -13.00 -6.79
C ILE A 56 4.73 -14.15 -5.95
N LYS A 57 3.85 -13.88 -4.96
CA LYS A 57 3.26 -14.93 -4.11
C LYS A 57 2.45 -15.95 -4.91
N ILE A 58 1.65 -15.50 -5.88
CA ILE A 58 0.87 -16.40 -6.76
C ILE A 58 1.80 -17.27 -7.61
N LEU A 59 2.84 -16.70 -8.21
CA LEU A 59 3.82 -17.44 -9.02
C LEU A 59 4.72 -18.36 -8.17
N SER A 60 4.90 -18.03 -6.90
CA SER A 60 5.70 -18.78 -5.93
C SER A 60 4.93 -19.92 -5.27
N ALA A 61 3.61 -20.02 -5.47
CA ALA A 61 2.79 -21.06 -4.89
C ALA A 61 3.32 -22.44 -5.32
N GLY A 62 3.98 -23.15 -4.40
CA GLY A 62 4.66 -24.43 -4.66
C GLY A 62 6.19 -24.36 -4.88
N MET A 63 6.82 -23.20 -4.80
CA MET A 63 8.29 -23.01 -4.84
C MET A 63 8.79 -22.39 -3.53
N GLN A 64 9.58 -23.14 -2.75
CA GLN A 64 9.99 -22.74 -1.38
C GLN A 64 10.86 -21.47 -1.30
N TYR A 65 11.61 -21.11 -2.34
CA TYR A 65 12.61 -20.03 -2.26
C TYR A 65 12.10 -18.65 -2.68
N THR A 66 11.00 -18.57 -3.41
CA THR A 66 10.53 -17.30 -3.98
C THR A 66 9.58 -16.53 -3.05
N ASP A 67 9.14 -17.18 -1.97
CA ASP A 67 8.20 -16.64 -0.99
C ASP A 67 8.75 -15.44 -0.21
N PHE A 68 10.05 -15.45 0.09
CA PHE A 68 10.76 -14.35 0.74
C PHE A 68 10.65 -13.03 -0.04
N TYR A 69 10.79 -13.09 -1.37
CA TYR A 69 10.70 -11.89 -2.21
C TYR A 69 9.30 -11.27 -2.15
N GLY A 70 8.24 -12.07 -2.06
CA GLY A 70 6.89 -11.58 -1.87
C GLY A 70 6.76 -10.69 -0.62
N TYR A 71 7.28 -11.14 0.52
CA TYR A 71 7.24 -10.37 1.76
C TYR A 71 8.11 -9.11 1.73
N VAL A 72 9.26 -9.15 1.04
CA VAL A 72 10.12 -7.97 0.86
C VAL A 72 9.39 -6.88 0.08
N PHE A 73 8.79 -7.23 -1.07
CA PHE A 73 8.02 -6.29 -1.87
C PHE A 73 6.80 -5.76 -1.10
N PHE A 74 6.12 -6.63 -0.34
CA PHE A 74 5.00 -6.24 0.51
C PHE A 74 5.41 -5.20 1.57
N SER A 75 6.52 -5.45 2.27
CA SER A 75 7.05 -4.56 3.31
C SER A 75 7.44 -3.19 2.74
N ILE A 76 8.05 -3.15 1.56
CA ILE A 76 8.38 -1.90 0.85
C ILE A 76 7.10 -1.14 0.50
N GLY A 77 6.11 -1.83 -0.07
CA GLY A 77 4.83 -1.23 -0.45
C GLY A 77 4.08 -0.62 0.73
N LEU A 78 4.01 -1.34 1.85
CA LEU A 78 3.43 -0.85 3.09
C LEU A 78 4.18 0.35 3.67
N THR A 79 5.52 0.31 3.69
CA THR A 79 6.34 1.39 4.23
C THR A 79 6.12 2.68 3.45
N LEU A 80 6.08 2.61 2.12
CA LEU A 80 5.77 3.76 1.26
C LEU A 80 4.35 4.27 1.50
N GLY A 81 3.36 3.37 1.61
CA GLY A 81 1.98 3.72 1.94
C GLY A 81 1.84 4.42 3.30
N LEU A 82 2.58 3.96 4.31
CA LEU A 82 2.64 4.57 5.64
C LEU A 82 3.26 5.96 5.61
N ILE A 83 4.41 6.12 4.95
CA ILE A 83 5.07 7.43 4.80
C ILE A 83 4.14 8.43 4.11
N ALA A 84 3.46 8.01 3.04
CA ALA A 84 2.48 8.84 2.35
C ALA A 84 1.33 9.24 3.29
N SER A 85 0.85 8.29 4.08
CA SER A 85 -0.25 8.50 5.02
C SER A 85 0.10 9.45 6.15
N ILE A 86 1.25 9.27 6.79
CA ILE A 86 1.74 10.18 7.83
C ILE A 86 1.86 11.60 7.27
N ARG A 87 2.37 11.75 6.04
CA ARG A 87 2.58 13.08 5.45
C ARG A 87 1.27 13.79 5.10
N TYR A 88 0.27 13.09 4.57
CA TYR A 88 -1.02 13.70 4.23
C TYR A 88 -1.92 13.87 5.44
N TRP A 89 -2.17 12.78 6.16
CA TRP A 89 -3.13 12.77 7.27
C TRP A 89 -2.55 13.43 8.51
N GLY A 90 -1.24 13.32 8.74
CA GLY A 90 -0.57 14.04 9.83
C GLY A 90 -0.65 15.56 9.66
N TRP A 91 -0.49 16.07 8.43
CA TRP A 91 -0.70 17.49 8.15
C TRP A 91 -2.16 17.90 8.39
N LEU A 92 -3.12 17.10 7.94
CA LEU A 92 -4.55 17.37 8.11
C LEU A 92 -4.94 17.47 9.59
N ILE A 93 -4.43 16.56 10.42
CA ILE A 93 -4.67 16.57 11.87
C ILE A 93 -4.12 17.87 12.49
N ILE A 94 -2.90 18.27 12.14
CA ILE A 94 -2.29 19.51 12.67
C ILE A 94 -3.12 20.73 12.29
N GLU A 95 -3.61 20.80 11.04
CA GLU A 95 -4.44 21.90 10.57
C GLU A 95 -5.78 21.95 11.32
N LEU A 96 -6.39 20.79 11.59
CA LEU A 96 -7.65 20.66 12.31
C LEU A 96 -7.55 21.11 13.78
N PHE A 97 -6.37 21.03 14.38
CA PHE A 97 -6.09 21.53 15.74
C PHE A 97 -5.63 23.01 15.77
N ARG A 98 -5.27 23.58 14.62
CA ARG A 98 -4.85 24.99 14.51
C ARG A 98 -5.99 25.95 14.16
N GLY A 99 -7.05 25.46 13.53
CA GLY A 99 -8.30 26.19 13.29
C GLY A 99 -9.24 26.13 14.49
#